data_AF-A0A922HK74-F1
#
_entry.id   AF-A0A922HK74-F1
#
_cell.length_a   1.000
_cell.length_b   1.000
_cell.length_c   1.000
_cell.angle_alpha   90.00
_cell.angle_beta   90.00
_cell.angle_gamma   90.00
#
_symmetry.space_group_name_H-M   'P 1'
#
loop_
_entity.id
_entity.type
_entity.pdbx_description
1 polymer ?
#
loop_
_entity_poly.entity_id
_entity_poly.type
_entity_poly.pdbx_seq_one_letter_code
_entity_poly.pdbx_strand_id
1 'polypeptide(L)'
;MFKSKHLDLFWRFSNLSLSSSSSSSSSNNRSFSISSSLFFPTTTESQRQPPTTIPPPPKRSSNVFALFVRDCFKRFPSDMPVRERFSRAGQEWRQMTAEQKEHYQKMSTEEFVKYKSAMNEYLGTLNEEEMAQFKKMKKDQIKTKNRQRIKSKLRELNYPKRSVSSYIFYIRDHLKQEYPDGKYPPVKSPEHLQKVKQWSQHWHQLTSEERKPFEEQAEADRKRYFEELEQWKHELAKPENEEKFRQLERLSKKMEVANLSEERAELHTKRQRRVAAKIIKKRLMKKANELKTKKKAKSVAAKKKTASKAKKSTKKTLKKVDEKQS
;
A
#
# COMPACT_ATOMS: atom_id res chain seq x y z
N MET A 1 -16.14 -23.94 0.86
CA MET A 1 -17.37 -23.15 0.65
C MET A 1 -17.18 -21.73 1.18
N PHE A 2 -16.74 -20.81 0.31
CA PHE A 2 -16.72 -19.38 0.65
C PHE A 2 -18.15 -18.87 0.68
N LYS A 3 -18.60 -18.39 1.84
CA LYS A 3 -20.00 -17.98 2.05
C LYS A 3 -20.28 -16.72 1.23
N SER A 4 -21.35 -16.75 0.43
CA SER A 4 -21.89 -15.63 -0.38
C SER A 4 -21.85 -14.26 0.33
N LYS A 5 -22.02 -14.24 1.67
CA LYS A 5 -21.89 -13.06 2.52
C LYS A 5 -20.55 -12.28 2.39
N HIS A 6 -19.45 -12.93 2.01
CA HIS A 6 -18.14 -12.28 1.80
C HIS A 6 -18.08 -11.51 0.47
N LEU A 7 -18.85 -11.93 -0.54
CA LEU A 7 -18.99 -11.21 -1.80
C LEU A 7 -19.83 -9.93 -1.61
N ASP A 8 -20.73 -9.91 -0.64
CA ASP A 8 -21.57 -8.73 -0.35
C ASP A 8 -20.86 -7.59 0.38
N LEU A 9 -19.90 -7.90 1.25
CA LEU A 9 -19.02 -6.91 1.86
C LEU A 9 -18.19 -6.15 0.81
N PHE A 10 -17.94 -6.77 -0.34
CA PHE A 10 -17.28 -6.17 -1.49
C PHE A 10 -18.18 -5.09 -2.17
N TRP A 11 -19.51 -5.19 -2.14
CA TRP A 11 -20.38 -4.22 -2.85
C TRP A 11 -20.33 -2.78 -2.30
N ARG A 12 -19.71 -2.57 -1.13
CA ARG A 12 -19.34 -1.24 -0.61
C ARG A 12 -18.32 -0.49 -1.50
N PHE A 13 -17.68 -1.18 -2.46
CA PHE A 13 -16.85 -0.57 -3.51
C PHE A 13 -17.64 0.23 -4.54
N SER A 14 -18.97 0.04 -4.65
CA SER A 14 -19.82 0.86 -5.50
C SER A 14 -19.92 2.31 -5.01
N ASN A 15 -19.69 2.55 -3.71
CA ASN A 15 -19.65 3.90 -3.12
C ASN A 15 -18.23 4.47 -2.97
N LEU A 16 -17.19 3.75 -3.42
CA LEU A 16 -15.96 4.45 -3.80
C LEU A 16 -16.32 5.23 -5.04
N SER A 17 -16.59 6.53 -4.85
CA SER A 17 -16.65 7.54 -5.90
C SER A 17 -15.53 7.28 -6.91
N LEU A 18 -15.91 6.58 -7.98
CA LEU A 18 -15.25 6.53 -9.25
C LEU A 18 -15.87 7.66 -10.08
N SER A 19 -16.01 8.85 -9.48
CA SER A 19 -16.03 10.03 -10.32
C SER A 19 -14.74 9.98 -11.10
N SER A 20 -14.89 9.91 -12.42
CA SER A 20 -13.87 10.25 -13.38
C SER A 20 -13.52 11.72 -13.21
N SER A 21 -12.88 12.06 -12.09
CA SER A 21 -11.99 13.19 -12.01
C SER A 21 -10.76 12.78 -12.82
N SER A 22 -10.81 13.18 -14.09
CA SER A 22 -9.73 13.21 -15.07
C SER A 22 -8.37 13.47 -14.42
N SER A 23 -7.71 12.39 -14.01
CA SER A 23 -6.36 12.45 -13.48
C SER A 23 -5.51 11.30 -14.02
N SER A 24 -4.93 11.62 -15.18
CA SER A 24 -3.50 11.48 -15.43
C SER A 24 -3.01 10.04 -15.66
N SER A 25 -3.10 9.61 -16.91
CA SER A 25 -2.03 8.80 -17.49
C SER A 25 -0.78 9.69 -17.53
N SER A 26 0.21 9.36 -16.70
CA SER A 26 1.55 9.94 -16.77
C SER A 26 2.25 9.42 -18.01
N SER A 27 2.07 10.10 -19.13
CA SER A 27 3.13 10.23 -20.13
C SER A 27 3.98 11.42 -19.71
N ASN A 28 5.29 11.19 -19.67
CA ASN A 28 6.30 12.20 -19.44
C ASN A 28 6.05 13.41 -20.35
N ASN A 29 6.02 14.62 -19.77
CA ASN A 29 6.67 15.78 -20.35
C ASN A 29 6.92 16.81 -19.24
N ARG A 30 8.19 17.22 -19.16
CA ARG A 30 8.70 18.27 -18.30
C ARG A 30 8.21 19.62 -18.84
N SER A 31 7.92 20.55 -17.91
CA SER A 31 8.04 22.02 -18.04
C SER A 31 7.16 22.72 -19.11
N PHE A 32 6.54 23.89 -18.92
CA PHE A 32 6.80 25.05 -18.08
C PHE A 32 5.49 25.67 -17.58
N SER A 33 5.58 26.34 -16.43
CA SER A 33 4.56 27.22 -15.88
C SER A 33 4.62 28.57 -16.60
N ILE A 34 3.51 29.05 -17.16
CA ILE A 34 3.30 30.48 -17.40
C ILE A 34 1.90 30.84 -16.91
N SER A 35 1.92 31.68 -15.88
CA SER A 35 0.80 32.44 -15.33
C SER A 35 0.23 33.39 -16.41
N SER A 36 -1.09 33.54 -16.46
CA SER A 36 -1.71 34.73 -17.06
C SER A 36 -2.99 35.05 -16.32
N SER A 37 -2.80 35.89 -15.30
CA SER A 37 -3.80 36.67 -14.60
C SER A 37 -4.31 37.79 -15.50
N LEU A 38 -5.60 37.77 -15.83
CA LEU A 38 -6.36 38.95 -16.24
C LEU A 38 -7.80 38.77 -15.75
N PHE A 39 -8.15 39.41 -14.62
CA PHE A 39 -9.41 40.15 -14.38
C PHE A 39 -9.47 40.68 -12.92
N PHE A 40 -9.10 41.96 -12.80
CA PHE A 40 -9.52 43.08 -11.91
C PHE A 40 -9.82 42.96 -10.39
N PRO A 41 -9.62 44.08 -9.64
CA PRO A 41 -9.42 44.13 -8.19
C PRO A 41 -10.67 44.55 -7.40
N THR A 42 -10.78 44.08 -6.16
CA THR A 42 -11.38 44.82 -5.05
C THR A 42 -10.71 44.39 -3.75
N THR A 43 -10.22 45.39 -3.03
CA THR A 43 -9.67 45.35 -1.68
C THR A 43 -10.54 44.51 -0.74
N THR A 44 -10.00 43.39 -0.27
CA THR A 44 -10.33 42.81 1.03
C THR A 44 -9.05 42.21 1.55
N GLU A 45 -8.42 42.98 2.44
CA GLU A 45 -7.30 42.60 3.26
C GLU A 45 -7.76 41.48 4.21
N SER A 46 -7.61 40.24 3.75
CA SER A 46 -7.66 39.05 4.59
C SER A 46 -6.28 38.41 4.51
N GLN A 47 -5.58 38.48 5.64
CA GLN A 47 -4.19 38.09 5.82
C GLN A 47 -3.87 36.75 5.14
N ARG A 48 -3.11 36.81 4.04
CA ARG A 48 -2.50 35.64 3.45
C ARG A 48 -1.31 35.25 4.31
N GLN A 49 -1.47 34.15 5.06
CA GLN A 49 -0.35 33.43 5.65
C GLN A 49 0.71 33.14 4.57
N PRO A 50 2.02 33.22 4.90
CA PRO A 50 3.08 32.93 3.96
C PRO A 50 2.87 31.51 3.38
N PRO A 51 3.29 31.25 2.12
CA PRO A 51 3.11 29.94 1.50
C PRO A 51 3.77 28.89 2.39
N THR A 52 2.95 28.12 3.11
CA THR A 52 3.38 27.16 4.14
C THR A 52 4.06 25.99 3.45
N THR A 53 5.28 26.23 3.00
CA THR A 53 6.10 25.27 2.26
C THR A 53 6.85 24.48 3.31
N ILE A 54 6.19 23.46 3.86
CA ILE A 54 6.82 22.52 4.79
C ILE A 54 8.13 22.05 4.15
N PRO A 55 9.29 22.17 4.84
CA PRO A 55 10.56 21.74 4.28
C PRO A 55 10.47 20.27 3.85
N PRO A 56 11.11 19.87 2.74
CA PRO A 56 10.99 18.49 2.28
C PRO A 56 11.60 17.53 3.32
N PRO A 57 10.89 16.45 3.69
CA PRO A 57 11.40 15.50 4.67
C PRO A 57 12.68 14.80 4.15
N PRO A 58 13.64 14.47 5.04
CA PRO A 58 14.81 13.69 4.67
C PRO A 58 14.43 12.40 3.93
N LYS A 59 15.20 12.05 2.89
CA LYS A 59 14.99 10.80 2.14
C LYS A 59 15.42 9.61 2.99
N ARG A 60 14.62 8.55 2.98
CA ARG A 60 14.95 7.25 3.59
C ARG A 60 16.33 6.74 3.17
N SER A 61 17.08 6.19 4.13
CA SER A 61 18.37 5.55 3.84
C SER A 61 18.20 4.38 2.87
N SER A 62 19.26 4.09 2.11
CA SER A 62 19.24 3.02 1.13
C SER A 62 19.38 1.66 1.79
N ASN A 63 18.65 0.67 1.26
CA ASN A 63 18.83 -0.74 1.66
C ASN A 63 20.22 -1.23 1.21
N VAL A 64 20.78 -2.25 1.86
CA VAL A 64 22.08 -2.88 1.59
C VAL A 64 22.32 -3.10 0.08
N PHE A 65 21.37 -3.76 -0.59
CA PHE A 65 21.48 -4.00 -2.03
C PHE A 65 21.38 -2.72 -2.87
N ALA A 66 20.59 -1.73 -2.42
CA ALA A 66 20.47 -0.46 -3.15
C ALA A 66 21.76 0.38 -3.09
N LEU A 67 22.54 0.27 -2.01
CA LEU A 67 23.89 0.84 -1.92
C LEU A 67 24.82 0.21 -2.94
N PHE A 68 24.82 -1.12 -2.98
CA PHE A 68 25.61 -1.86 -3.96
C PHE A 68 25.22 -1.50 -5.39
N VAL A 69 23.92 -1.46 -5.71
CA VAL A 69 23.44 -1.05 -7.05
C VAL A 69 23.87 0.37 -7.38
N ARG A 70 23.80 1.31 -6.41
CA ARG A 70 24.28 2.68 -6.59
C ARG A 70 25.75 2.70 -7.00
N ASP A 71 26.58 1.85 -6.39
CA ASP A 71 28.01 1.79 -6.70
C ASP A 71 28.30 1.00 -7.99
N CYS A 72 27.47 0.02 -8.36
CA CYS A 72 27.51 -0.59 -9.69
C CYS A 72 27.16 0.43 -10.79
N PHE A 73 26.16 1.26 -10.56
CA PHE A 73 25.70 2.25 -11.54
C PHE A 73 26.71 3.37 -11.79
N LYS A 74 27.60 3.65 -10.83
CA LYS A 74 28.76 4.54 -11.05
C LYS A 74 29.85 3.88 -11.88
N ARG A 75 30.02 2.56 -11.76
CA ARG A 75 31.03 1.77 -12.49
C ARG A 75 30.60 1.45 -13.92
N PHE A 76 29.31 1.23 -14.14
CA PHE A 76 28.77 0.92 -15.45
C PHE A 76 28.61 2.18 -16.31
N PRO A 77 28.81 2.08 -17.64
CA PRO A 77 28.64 3.22 -18.53
C PRO A 77 27.19 3.74 -18.50
N SER A 78 27.04 5.06 -18.57
CA SER A 78 25.74 5.74 -18.54
C SER A 78 24.85 5.39 -19.74
N ASP A 79 25.44 5.03 -20.87
CA ASP A 79 24.75 4.70 -22.13
C ASP A 79 24.06 3.32 -22.11
N MET A 80 24.45 2.43 -21.18
CA MET A 80 23.80 1.12 -21.05
C MET A 80 22.34 1.28 -20.55
N PRO A 81 21.37 0.54 -21.10
CA PRO A 81 20.00 0.63 -20.63
C PRO A 81 19.89 0.23 -19.15
N VAL A 82 19.11 1.01 -18.39
CA VAL A 82 18.96 0.85 -16.92
C VAL A 82 18.58 -0.59 -16.54
N ARG A 83 17.73 -1.25 -17.35
CA ARG A 83 17.29 -2.64 -17.12
C ARG A 83 18.47 -3.62 -17.11
N GLU A 84 19.43 -3.44 -18.02
CA GLU A 84 20.60 -4.32 -18.12
C GLU A 84 21.58 -4.05 -16.98
N ARG A 85 21.81 -2.78 -16.62
CA ARG A 85 22.61 -2.42 -15.44
C ARG A 85 22.07 -3.09 -14.18
N PHE A 86 20.75 -3.07 -13.98
CA PHE A 86 20.13 -3.77 -12.85
C PHE A 86 20.31 -5.30 -12.92
N SER A 87 20.20 -5.89 -14.11
CA SER A 87 20.37 -7.33 -14.30
C SER A 87 21.80 -7.77 -13.95
N ARG A 88 22.82 -7.06 -14.47
CA ARG A 88 24.23 -7.30 -14.14
C ARG A 88 24.54 -7.11 -12.66
N ALA A 89 24.09 -6.00 -12.05
CA ALA A 89 24.25 -5.79 -10.61
C ALA A 89 23.56 -6.89 -9.79
N GLY A 90 22.40 -7.39 -10.24
CA GLY A 90 21.73 -8.52 -9.60
C GLY A 90 22.55 -9.82 -9.64
N GLN A 91 23.25 -10.08 -10.74
CA GLN A 91 24.14 -11.24 -10.89
C GLN A 91 25.40 -11.10 -10.03
N GLU A 92 26.08 -9.96 -10.07
CA GLU A 92 27.27 -9.68 -9.24
C GLU A 92 26.95 -9.82 -7.74
N TRP A 93 25.82 -9.31 -7.29
CA TRP A 93 25.39 -9.44 -5.89
C TRP A 93 25.19 -10.89 -5.44
N ARG A 94 24.73 -11.77 -6.35
CA ARG A 94 24.58 -13.19 -6.05
C ARG A 94 25.93 -13.87 -5.90
N GLN A 95 26.91 -13.49 -6.72
CA GLN A 95 28.26 -14.05 -6.72
C GLN A 95 29.16 -13.49 -5.61
N MET A 96 28.85 -12.32 -5.05
CA MET A 96 29.64 -11.71 -3.98
C MET A 96 29.74 -12.58 -2.71
N THR A 97 30.90 -12.53 -2.05
CA THR A 97 31.18 -13.23 -0.80
C THR A 97 30.44 -12.60 0.40
N ALA A 98 30.38 -13.32 1.51
CA ALA A 98 29.73 -12.83 2.74
C ALA A 98 30.42 -11.55 3.28
N GLU A 99 31.74 -11.47 3.19
CA GLU A 99 32.54 -10.32 3.65
C GLU A 99 32.23 -9.05 2.85
N GLN A 100 32.15 -9.16 1.53
CA GLN A 100 31.78 -8.05 0.65
C GLN A 100 30.36 -7.57 0.97
N LYS A 101 29.43 -8.49 1.25
CA LYS A 101 28.06 -8.16 1.66
C LYS A 101 28.03 -7.52 3.05
N GLU A 102 28.90 -7.94 3.97
CA GLU A 102 29.01 -7.36 5.32
C GLU A 102 29.46 -5.90 5.28
N HIS A 103 30.39 -5.54 4.39
CA HIS A 103 30.77 -4.14 4.16
C HIS A 103 29.55 -3.27 3.85
N TYR A 104 28.71 -3.69 2.89
CA TYR A 104 27.48 -2.95 2.57
C TYR A 104 26.43 -2.98 3.69
N GLN A 105 26.42 -4.02 4.52
CA GLN A 105 25.56 -4.06 5.71
C GLN A 105 25.97 -2.97 6.71
N LYS A 106 27.26 -2.85 7.01
CA LYS A 106 27.80 -1.78 7.88
C LYS A 106 27.43 -0.41 7.33
N MET A 107 27.72 -0.15 6.06
CA MET A 107 27.35 1.12 5.39
C MET A 107 25.85 1.41 5.45
N SER A 108 24.99 0.39 5.28
CA SER A 108 23.53 0.57 5.38
C SER A 108 23.07 0.88 6.80
N THR A 109 23.69 0.27 7.82
CA THR A 109 23.37 0.58 9.21
C THR A 109 23.77 2.01 9.57
N GLU A 110 24.93 2.47 9.10
CA GLU A 110 25.39 3.84 9.30
C GLU A 110 24.49 4.86 8.60
N GLU A 111 24.16 4.66 7.32
CA GLU A 111 23.21 5.52 6.60
C GLU A 111 21.83 5.53 7.28
N PHE A 112 21.39 4.39 7.83
CA PHE A 112 20.13 4.30 8.56
C PHE A 112 20.15 5.10 9.87
N VAL A 113 21.25 5.05 10.62
CA VAL A 113 21.42 5.85 11.84
C VAL A 113 21.41 7.35 11.49
N LYS A 114 22.17 7.75 10.46
CA LYS A 114 22.19 9.14 9.96
C LYS A 114 20.81 9.61 9.50
N TYR A 115 20.06 8.77 8.79
CA TYR A 115 18.69 9.09 8.38
C TYR A 115 17.76 9.24 9.59
N LYS A 116 17.89 8.37 10.59
CA LYS A 116 17.06 8.41 11.79
C LYS A 116 17.32 9.68 12.61
N SER A 117 18.57 10.09 12.78
CA SER A 117 18.90 11.34 13.46
C SER A 117 18.36 12.55 12.69
N ALA A 118 18.63 12.64 11.38
CA ALA A 118 18.13 13.72 10.53
C ALA A 118 16.59 13.79 10.48
N MET A 119 15.91 12.64 10.48
CA MET A 119 14.44 12.59 10.55
C MET A 119 13.92 13.07 11.90
N ASN A 120 14.59 12.75 13.01
CA ASN A 120 14.20 13.25 14.33
C ASN A 120 14.39 14.76 14.44
N GLU A 121 15.52 15.28 13.96
CA GLU A 121 15.77 16.73 13.88
C GLU A 121 14.69 17.42 13.05
N TYR A 122 14.40 16.90 11.85
CA TYR A 122 13.32 17.40 11.01
C TYR A 122 11.97 17.41 11.74
N LEU A 123 11.59 16.31 12.39
CA LEU A 123 10.33 16.26 13.15
C LEU A 123 10.31 17.24 14.33
N GLY A 124 11.46 17.58 14.90
CA GLY A 124 11.60 18.61 15.94
C GLY A 124 11.51 20.04 15.42
N THR A 125 11.85 20.29 14.15
CA THR A 125 11.69 21.62 13.53
C THR A 125 10.24 21.96 13.16
N LEU A 126 9.36 20.96 13.07
CA LEU A 126 7.98 21.15 12.63
C LEU A 126 7.07 21.63 13.76
N ASN A 127 6.27 22.65 13.47
CA ASN A 127 5.17 23.08 14.34
C ASN A 127 4.00 22.07 14.35
N GLU A 128 3.09 22.17 15.32
CA GLU A 128 1.95 21.25 15.44
C GLU A 128 1.03 21.27 14.20
N GLU A 129 0.80 22.46 13.61
CA GLU A 129 0.02 22.61 12.38
C GLU A 129 0.73 21.97 11.17
N GLU A 130 2.03 22.19 11.02
CA GLU A 130 2.84 21.60 9.95
C GLU A 130 2.92 20.07 10.09
N MET A 131 2.99 19.57 11.32
CA MET A 131 2.95 18.16 11.63
C MET A 131 1.60 17.53 11.26
N ALA A 132 0.49 18.22 11.55
CA ALA A 132 -0.85 17.79 11.17
C ALA A 132 -1.00 17.77 9.63
N GLN A 133 -0.53 18.82 8.95
CA GLN A 133 -0.49 18.89 7.48
C GLN A 133 0.36 17.76 6.89
N PHE A 134 1.57 17.51 7.42
CA PHE A 134 2.44 16.42 6.97
C PHE A 134 1.78 15.05 7.13
N LYS A 135 1.15 14.78 8.29
CA LYS A 135 0.38 13.54 8.53
C LYS A 135 -0.77 13.40 7.53
N LYS A 136 -1.51 14.47 7.26
CA LYS A 136 -2.61 14.49 6.27
C LYS A 136 -2.11 14.19 4.86
N MET A 137 -1.06 14.88 4.40
CA MET A 137 -0.44 14.65 3.09
C MET A 137 0.04 13.20 2.92
N LYS A 138 0.68 12.62 3.95
CA LYS A 138 1.08 11.20 3.93
C LYS A 138 -0.12 10.26 3.88
N LYS A 139 -1.17 10.51 4.68
CA LYS A 139 -2.41 9.74 4.67
C LYS A 139 -3.07 9.76 3.29
N ASP A 140 -3.15 10.92 2.65
CA ASP A 140 -3.75 11.10 1.33
C ASP A 140 -2.90 10.46 0.22
N GLN A 141 -1.57 10.53 0.31
CA GLN A 141 -0.68 9.80 -0.59
C GLN A 141 -0.89 8.27 -0.49
N ILE A 142 -1.03 7.74 0.73
CA ILE A 142 -1.28 6.31 0.96
C ILE A 142 -2.66 5.92 0.41
N LYS A 143 -3.70 6.71 0.70
CA LYS A 143 -5.06 6.49 0.15
C LYS A 143 -5.04 6.45 -1.38
N THR A 144 -4.35 7.39 -2.02
CA THR A 144 -4.23 7.47 -3.47
C THR A 144 -3.51 6.26 -4.05
N LYS A 145 -2.37 5.85 -3.48
CA LYS A 145 -1.64 4.64 -3.89
C LYS A 145 -2.47 3.37 -3.71
N ASN A 146 -3.22 3.25 -2.61
CA ASN A 146 -4.10 2.11 -2.37
C ASN A 146 -5.27 2.10 -3.38
N ARG A 147 -5.83 3.25 -3.74
CA ARG A 147 -6.90 3.36 -4.76
C ARG A 147 -6.38 2.89 -6.12
N GLN A 148 -5.18 3.32 -6.51
CA GLN A 148 -4.55 2.89 -7.76
C GLN A 148 -4.27 1.38 -7.80
N ARG A 149 -3.81 0.80 -6.69
CA ARG A 149 -3.60 -0.66 -6.57
C ARG A 149 -4.89 -1.45 -6.72
N ILE A 150 -5.96 -1.01 -6.06
CA ILE A 150 -7.29 -1.64 -6.20
C ILE A 150 -7.77 -1.51 -7.64
N LYS A 151 -7.71 -0.32 -8.23
CA LYS A 151 -8.12 -0.08 -9.62
C LYS A 151 -7.34 -0.96 -10.60
N SER A 152 -6.04 -1.12 -10.40
CA SER A 152 -5.21 -1.98 -11.26
C SER A 152 -5.56 -3.45 -11.08
N LYS A 153 -5.80 -3.88 -9.84
CA LYS A 153 -6.23 -5.26 -9.58
C LYS A 153 -7.60 -5.56 -10.17
N LEU A 154 -8.55 -4.63 -10.09
CA LEU A 154 -9.86 -4.77 -10.73
C LEU A 154 -9.73 -4.88 -12.26
N ARG A 155 -8.80 -4.15 -12.89
CA ARG A 155 -8.50 -4.31 -14.33
C ARG A 155 -7.91 -5.68 -14.64
N GLU A 156 -6.97 -6.19 -13.84
CA GLU A 156 -6.40 -7.54 -14.01
C GLU A 156 -7.46 -8.64 -13.86
N LEU A 157 -8.52 -8.38 -13.09
CA LEU A 157 -9.62 -9.32 -12.86
C LEU A 157 -10.78 -9.12 -13.82
N ASN A 158 -10.65 -8.29 -14.85
CA ASN A 158 -11.72 -7.98 -15.79
C ASN A 158 -13.02 -7.57 -15.10
N TYR A 159 -12.92 -6.78 -14.02
CA TYR A 159 -14.10 -6.27 -13.33
C TYR A 159 -14.98 -5.46 -14.29
N PRO A 160 -16.28 -5.80 -14.42
CA PRO A 160 -17.19 -5.13 -15.33
C PRO A 160 -17.20 -3.62 -15.11
N LYS A 161 -17.17 -2.86 -16.20
CA LYS A 161 -17.21 -1.41 -16.11
C LYS A 161 -18.62 -0.99 -15.68
N ARG A 162 -18.70 -0.05 -14.74
CA ARG A 162 -19.97 0.54 -14.27
C ARG A 162 -20.88 0.88 -15.43
N SER A 163 -22.17 0.71 -15.19
CA SER A 163 -23.18 1.20 -16.12
C SER A 163 -23.06 2.71 -16.35
N VAL A 164 -23.36 3.09 -17.57
CA VAL A 164 -23.26 4.44 -18.09
C VAL A 164 -24.60 5.14 -17.86
N SER A 165 -24.59 6.36 -17.32
CA SER A 165 -25.82 7.13 -17.13
C SER A 165 -26.31 7.73 -18.45
N SER A 166 -27.60 8.09 -18.49
CA SER A 166 -28.25 8.72 -19.65
C SER A 166 -27.49 9.96 -20.13
N TYR A 167 -27.04 10.80 -19.20
CA TYR A 167 -26.18 11.95 -19.49
C TYR A 167 -24.90 11.59 -20.27
N ILE A 168 -24.23 10.49 -19.93
CA ILE A 168 -22.99 10.11 -20.63
C ILE A 168 -23.29 9.58 -22.03
N PHE A 169 -24.45 8.95 -22.26
CA PHE A 169 -24.90 8.62 -23.61
C PHE A 169 -25.15 9.87 -24.44
N TYR A 170 -25.82 10.87 -23.87
CA TYR A 170 -26.00 12.18 -24.50
C TYR A 170 -24.66 12.84 -24.89
N ILE A 171 -23.68 12.88 -23.97
CA ILE A 171 -22.35 13.43 -24.26
C ILE A 171 -21.62 12.63 -25.34
N ARG A 172 -21.74 11.29 -25.35
CA ARG A 172 -21.15 10.45 -26.39
C ARG A 172 -21.77 10.70 -27.77
N ASP A 173 -23.07 10.92 -27.81
CA ASP A 173 -23.78 11.21 -29.05
C ASP A 173 -23.33 12.55 -29.63
N HIS A 174 -23.26 13.59 -28.80
CA HIS A 174 -22.79 14.91 -29.20
C HIS A 174 -21.29 14.91 -29.57
N LEU A 175 -20.47 14.10 -28.90
CA LEU A 175 -19.07 13.91 -29.28
C LEU A 175 -18.92 13.29 -30.67
N LYS A 176 -19.77 12.32 -31.03
CA LYS A 176 -19.75 11.69 -32.35
C LYS A 176 -20.23 12.65 -33.44
N GLN A 177 -21.21 13.50 -33.13
CA GLN A 177 -21.71 14.53 -34.05
C GLN A 177 -20.65 15.60 -34.33
N GLU A 178 -19.98 16.09 -33.28
CA GLU A 178 -18.96 17.14 -33.41
C GLU A 178 -17.65 16.64 -34.01
N TYR A 179 -17.28 15.38 -33.73
CA TYR A 179 -16.05 14.75 -34.24
C TYR A 179 -16.36 13.42 -34.96
N PRO A 180 -16.95 13.45 -36.17
CA PRO A 180 -17.25 12.24 -36.93
C PRO A 180 -16.00 11.43 -37.27
N ASP A 181 -14.86 12.11 -37.45
CA ASP A 181 -13.55 11.52 -37.75
C ASP A 181 -12.98 10.65 -36.61
N GLY A 182 -13.64 10.62 -35.44
CA GLY A 182 -13.21 9.87 -34.26
C GLY A 182 -11.95 10.42 -33.58
N LYS A 183 -11.42 11.55 -34.07
CA LYS A 183 -10.27 12.26 -33.48
C LYS A 183 -10.75 13.22 -32.40
N TYR A 184 -10.97 12.68 -31.20
CA TYR A 184 -11.39 13.50 -30.07
C TYR A 184 -10.22 14.35 -29.54
N PRO A 185 -10.47 15.62 -29.16
CA PRO A 185 -9.49 16.43 -28.46
C PRO A 185 -9.13 15.78 -27.11
N PRO A 186 -7.91 16.01 -26.59
CA PRO A 186 -7.52 15.49 -25.29
C PRO A 186 -8.54 15.87 -24.22
N VAL A 187 -8.90 14.92 -23.33
CA VAL A 187 -9.95 15.11 -22.29
C VAL A 187 -9.69 16.31 -21.37
N LYS A 188 -8.43 16.76 -21.25
CA LYS A 188 -8.04 17.93 -20.44
C LYS A 188 -7.81 19.20 -21.27
N SER A 189 -8.06 19.16 -22.57
CA SER A 189 -7.98 20.34 -23.44
C SER A 189 -9.04 21.36 -22.99
N PRO A 190 -8.70 22.66 -22.89
CA PRO A 190 -9.66 23.71 -22.57
C PRO A 190 -10.90 23.67 -23.47
N GLU A 191 -10.73 23.42 -24.77
CA GLU A 191 -11.82 23.34 -25.76
C GLU A 191 -12.80 22.20 -25.44
N HIS A 192 -12.29 21.00 -25.14
CA HIS A 192 -13.11 19.85 -24.77
C HIS A 192 -13.89 20.12 -23.49
N LEU A 193 -13.24 20.74 -22.49
CA LEU A 193 -13.89 21.09 -21.22
C LEU A 193 -14.99 22.13 -21.40
N GLN A 194 -14.78 23.12 -22.28
CA GLN A 194 -15.79 24.12 -22.62
C GLN A 194 -17.00 23.47 -23.31
N LYS A 195 -16.77 22.61 -24.31
CA LYS A 195 -17.85 21.88 -25.01
C LYS A 195 -18.65 20.98 -24.06
N VAL A 196 -17.97 20.21 -23.20
CA VAL A 196 -18.64 19.38 -22.18
C VAL A 196 -19.46 20.24 -21.21
N LYS A 197 -18.98 21.43 -20.84
CA LYS A 197 -19.74 22.37 -20.01
C LYS A 197 -20.99 22.88 -20.71
N GLN A 198 -20.91 23.21 -22.00
CA GLN A 198 -22.06 23.62 -22.81
C GLN A 198 -23.09 22.50 -22.90
N TRP A 199 -22.68 21.29 -23.28
CA TRP A 199 -23.58 20.13 -23.33
C TRP A 199 -24.20 19.80 -21.97
N SER A 200 -23.46 20.00 -20.86
CA SER A 200 -24.05 19.86 -19.52
C SER A 200 -25.20 20.84 -19.29
N GLN A 201 -25.09 22.08 -19.77
CA GLN A 201 -26.16 23.08 -19.63
C GLN A 201 -27.36 22.71 -20.51
N HIS A 202 -27.12 22.32 -21.76
CA HIS A 202 -28.16 21.84 -22.66
C HIS A 202 -28.89 20.62 -22.09
N TRP A 203 -28.17 19.64 -21.54
CA TRP A 203 -28.77 18.47 -20.90
C TRP A 203 -29.80 18.84 -19.85
N HIS A 204 -29.53 19.85 -19.02
CA HIS A 204 -30.46 20.32 -17.99
C HIS A 204 -31.70 21.03 -18.55
N GLN A 205 -31.58 21.62 -19.75
CA GLN A 205 -32.68 22.30 -20.45
C GLN A 205 -33.54 21.35 -21.29
N LEU A 206 -33.04 20.16 -21.63
CA LEU A 206 -33.81 19.15 -22.38
C LEU A 206 -35.11 18.78 -21.68
N THR A 207 -36.14 18.59 -22.49
CA THR A 207 -37.45 18.10 -22.05
C THR A 207 -37.37 16.61 -21.68
N SER A 208 -38.38 16.13 -20.95
CA SER A 208 -38.43 14.71 -20.58
C SER A 208 -38.48 13.80 -21.82
N GLU A 209 -39.09 14.24 -22.92
CA GLU A 209 -39.26 13.43 -24.13
C GLU A 209 -37.93 13.23 -24.87
N GLU A 210 -37.11 14.27 -24.97
CA GLU A 210 -35.78 14.20 -25.58
C GLU A 210 -34.80 13.37 -24.74
N ARG A 211 -35.04 13.28 -23.42
CA ARG A 211 -34.22 12.45 -22.51
C ARG A 211 -34.58 10.96 -22.55
N LYS A 212 -35.84 10.60 -22.84
CA LYS A 212 -36.32 9.21 -22.89
C LYS A 212 -35.39 8.25 -23.66
N PRO A 213 -34.95 8.53 -24.90
CA PRO A 213 -34.08 7.61 -25.62
C PRO A 213 -32.75 7.35 -24.90
N PHE A 214 -32.17 8.36 -24.25
CA PHE A 214 -30.94 8.20 -23.47
C PHE A 214 -31.17 7.48 -22.14
N GLU A 215 -32.35 7.62 -21.54
CA GLU A 215 -32.76 6.91 -20.34
C GLU A 215 -32.96 5.41 -20.63
N GLU A 216 -33.65 5.06 -21.71
CA GLU A 216 -33.80 3.68 -22.18
C GLU A 216 -32.44 3.02 -22.46
N GLN A 217 -31.52 3.73 -23.12
CA GLN A 217 -30.15 3.28 -23.32
C GLN A 217 -29.40 3.05 -22.00
N ALA A 218 -29.57 3.96 -21.02
CA ALA A 218 -28.95 3.82 -19.71
C ALA A 218 -29.53 2.66 -18.89
N GLU A 219 -30.82 2.36 -19.05
CA GLU A 219 -31.45 1.19 -18.44
C GLU A 219 -30.99 -0.11 -19.07
N ALA A 220 -30.87 -0.18 -20.40
CA ALA A 220 -30.30 -1.33 -21.09
C ALA A 220 -28.84 -1.57 -20.65
N ASP A 221 -28.04 -0.51 -20.55
CA ASP A 221 -26.65 -0.57 -20.08
C ASP A 221 -26.54 -0.98 -18.60
N ARG A 222 -27.52 -0.56 -17.78
CA ARG A 222 -27.66 -0.99 -16.39
C ARG A 222 -27.93 -2.48 -16.29
N LYS A 223 -28.83 -3.03 -17.12
CA LYS A 223 -29.11 -4.48 -17.18
C LYS A 223 -27.86 -5.26 -17.59
N ARG A 224 -27.20 -4.85 -18.69
CA ARG A 224 -25.92 -5.44 -19.15
C ARG A 224 -24.89 -5.48 -18.02
N TYR A 225 -24.69 -4.35 -17.33
CA TYR A 225 -23.72 -4.27 -16.23
C TYR A 225 -24.05 -5.28 -15.13
N PHE A 226 -25.31 -5.41 -14.71
CA PHE A 226 -25.68 -6.35 -13.66
C PHE A 226 -25.48 -7.82 -14.08
N GLU A 227 -25.78 -8.17 -15.32
CA GLU A 227 -25.54 -9.52 -15.86
C GLU A 227 -24.04 -9.84 -15.91
N GLU A 228 -23.22 -8.95 -16.47
CA GLU A 228 -21.75 -9.09 -16.49
C GLU A 228 -21.19 -9.20 -15.07
N LEU A 229 -21.77 -8.45 -14.11
CA LEU A 229 -21.37 -8.46 -12.72
C LEU A 229 -21.64 -9.79 -12.02
N GLU A 230 -22.79 -10.41 -12.31
CA GLU A 230 -23.15 -11.72 -11.79
C GLU A 230 -22.28 -12.81 -12.36
N GLN A 231 -22.01 -12.78 -13.67
CA GLN A 231 -21.07 -13.68 -14.32
C GLN A 231 -19.67 -13.53 -13.71
N TRP A 232 -19.19 -12.31 -13.52
CA TRP A 232 -17.92 -12.03 -12.88
C TRP A 232 -17.85 -12.55 -11.43
N LYS A 233 -18.92 -12.39 -10.63
CA LYS A 233 -18.99 -12.96 -9.28
C LYS A 233 -18.87 -14.49 -9.32
N HIS A 234 -19.57 -15.12 -10.26
CA HIS A 234 -19.56 -16.58 -10.41
C HIS A 234 -18.16 -17.09 -10.81
N GLU A 235 -17.47 -16.39 -11.72
CA GLU A 235 -16.09 -16.70 -12.10
C GLU A 235 -15.09 -16.52 -10.94
N LEU A 236 -15.28 -15.46 -10.15
CA LEU A 236 -14.41 -15.18 -9.00
C LEU A 236 -14.63 -16.16 -7.85
N ALA A 237 -15.81 -16.78 -7.77
CA ALA A 237 -16.13 -17.82 -6.78
C ALA A 237 -15.47 -19.17 -7.08
N LYS A 238 -14.95 -19.37 -8.30
CA LYS A 238 -14.21 -20.59 -8.66
C LYS A 238 -12.93 -20.72 -7.81
N PRO A 239 -12.56 -21.94 -7.35
CA PRO A 239 -11.42 -22.15 -6.47
C PRO A 239 -10.09 -21.70 -7.08
N GLU A 240 -9.96 -21.78 -8.40
CA GLU A 240 -8.79 -21.30 -9.15
C GLU A 240 -8.52 -19.79 -8.94
N ASN A 241 -9.57 -19.00 -8.73
CA ASN A 241 -9.48 -17.55 -8.54
C ASN A 241 -9.48 -17.13 -7.05
N GLU A 242 -9.43 -18.08 -6.11
CA GLU A 242 -9.54 -17.80 -4.68
C GLU A 242 -8.41 -16.88 -4.16
N GLU A 243 -7.16 -17.09 -4.59
CA GLU A 243 -6.06 -16.24 -4.15
C GLU A 243 -6.18 -14.82 -4.71
N LYS A 244 -6.71 -14.69 -5.93
CA LYS A 244 -7.02 -13.38 -6.53
C LYS A 244 -8.09 -12.65 -5.71
N PHE A 245 -9.13 -13.36 -5.27
CA PHE A 245 -10.16 -12.84 -4.37
C PHE A 245 -9.57 -12.40 -3.02
N ARG A 246 -8.76 -13.27 -2.37
CA ARG A 246 -8.08 -12.94 -1.10
C ARG A 246 -7.19 -11.71 -1.22
N GLN A 247 -6.47 -11.55 -2.33
CA GLN A 247 -5.65 -10.37 -2.58
C GLN A 247 -6.50 -9.10 -2.69
N LEU A 248 -7.61 -9.17 -3.42
CA LEU A 248 -8.53 -8.05 -3.60
C LEU A 248 -9.19 -7.65 -2.28
N GLU A 249 -9.58 -8.62 -1.45
CA GLU A 249 -10.08 -8.40 -0.10
C GLU A 249 -9.04 -7.73 0.82
N ARG A 250 -7.78 -8.19 0.79
CA ARG A 250 -6.68 -7.56 1.56
C ARG A 250 -6.51 -6.09 1.16
N LEU A 251 -6.64 -5.77 -0.13
CA LEU A 251 -6.58 -4.39 -0.61
C LEU A 251 -7.81 -3.58 -0.18
N SER A 252 -9.01 -4.19 -0.20
CA SER A 252 -10.24 -3.60 0.35
C SER A 252 -10.06 -3.13 1.77
N LYS A 253 -9.65 -4.06 2.63
CA LYS A 253 -9.50 -3.82 4.06
C LYS A 253 -8.48 -2.72 4.34
N LYS A 254 -7.42 -2.63 3.54
CA LYS A 254 -6.45 -1.52 3.60
C LYS A 254 -7.09 -0.17 3.26
N MET A 255 -8.02 -0.13 2.30
CA MET A 255 -8.76 1.08 1.94
C MET A 255 -9.75 1.48 3.03
N GLU A 256 -10.50 0.52 3.58
CA GLU A 256 -11.41 0.76 4.69
C GLU A 256 -10.65 1.38 5.88
N VAL A 257 -9.56 0.74 6.32
CA VAL A 257 -8.69 1.25 7.39
C VAL A 257 -8.17 2.65 7.10
N ALA A 258 -7.85 2.97 5.83
CA ALA A 258 -7.39 4.30 5.46
C ALA A 258 -8.52 5.35 5.48
N ASN A 259 -9.77 4.95 5.22
CA ASN A 259 -10.96 5.81 5.18
C ASN A 259 -11.70 5.89 6.53
N LEU A 260 -11.27 5.15 7.55
CA LEU A 260 -11.83 5.26 8.90
C LEU A 260 -11.75 6.72 9.40
N SER A 261 -12.81 7.16 10.10
CA SER A 261 -12.78 8.41 10.87
C SER A 261 -11.65 8.36 11.89
N GLU A 262 -11.17 9.52 12.32
CA GLU A 262 -10.02 9.61 13.23
C GLU A 262 -10.28 8.88 14.54
N GLU A 263 -11.45 9.08 15.14
CA GLU A 263 -11.91 8.33 16.32
C GLU A 263 -11.91 6.81 16.12
N ARG A 264 -12.44 6.33 14.99
CA ARG A 264 -12.46 4.89 14.68
C ARG A 264 -11.05 4.36 14.42
N ALA A 265 -10.19 5.15 13.79
CA ALA A 265 -8.80 4.79 13.54
C ALA A 265 -8.00 4.71 14.84
N GLU A 266 -8.17 5.65 15.76
CA GLU A 266 -7.57 5.63 17.09
C GLU A 266 -8.03 4.42 17.90
N LEU A 267 -9.33 4.16 17.93
CA LEU A 267 -9.89 2.98 18.60
C LEU A 267 -9.36 1.68 17.99
N HIS A 268 -9.26 1.62 16.66
CA HIS A 268 -8.64 0.49 15.96
C HIS A 268 -7.17 0.32 16.36
N THR A 269 -6.35 1.38 16.37
CA THR A 269 -4.93 1.29 16.77
C THR A 269 -4.77 0.91 18.24
N LYS A 270 -5.62 1.42 19.13
CA LYS A 270 -5.64 1.05 20.57
C LYS A 270 -5.96 -0.44 20.75
N ARG A 271 -6.95 -0.96 20.02
CA ARG A 271 -7.27 -2.40 19.99
C ARG A 271 -6.08 -3.22 19.47
N GLN A 272 -5.44 -2.80 18.39
CA GLN A 272 -4.26 -3.48 17.83
C GLN A 272 -3.09 -3.51 18.82
N ARG A 273 -2.79 -2.39 19.49
CA ARG A 273 -1.76 -2.32 20.55
C ARG A 273 -2.05 -3.28 21.70
N ARG A 274 -3.31 -3.36 22.15
CA ARG A 274 -3.73 -4.32 23.19
C ARG A 274 -3.55 -5.77 22.76
N VAL A 275 -3.93 -6.12 21.53
CA VAL A 275 -3.74 -7.48 20.98
C VAL A 275 -2.25 -7.80 20.86
N ALA A 276 -1.43 -6.88 20.34
CA ALA A 276 0.01 -7.06 20.25
C ALA A 276 0.64 -7.27 21.63
N ALA A 277 0.26 -6.47 22.63
CA ALA A 277 0.73 -6.63 24.01
C ALA A 277 0.35 -8.01 24.58
N LYS A 278 -0.88 -8.50 24.33
CA LYS A 278 -1.30 -9.87 24.73
C LYS A 278 -0.44 -10.95 24.08
N ILE A 279 -0.14 -10.82 22.78
CA ILE A 279 0.72 -11.77 22.04
C ILE A 279 2.13 -11.76 22.61
N ILE A 280 2.71 -10.57 22.82
CA ILE A 280 4.06 -10.41 23.41
C ILE A 280 4.09 -11.05 24.80
N LYS A 281 3.11 -10.74 25.65
CA LYS A 281 2.99 -11.34 26.99
C LYS A 281 2.91 -12.87 26.90
N LYS A 282 2.09 -13.43 26.00
CA LYS A 282 1.99 -14.89 25.78
C LYS A 282 3.34 -15.50 25.36
N ARG A 283 4.09 -14.83 24.47
CA ARG A 283 5.43 -15.27 24.03
C ARG A 283 6.45 -15.22 25.17
N LEU A 284 6.44 -14.15 25.98
CA LEU A 284 7.31 -14.02 27.15
C LEU A 284 7.02 -15.10 28.20
N MET A 285 5.75 -15.37 28.49
CA MET A 285 5.34 -16.43 29.42
C MET A 285 5.76 -17.82 28.92
N LYS A 286 5.60 -18.09 27.62
CA LYS A 286 6.07 -19.35 27.01
C LYS A 286 7.59 -19.49 27.16
N LYS A 287 8.36 -18.45 26.84
CA LYS A 287 9.82 -18.43 27.00
C LYS A 287 10.25 -18.62 28.47
N ALA A 288 9.53 -18.02 29.42
CA ALA A 288 9.78 -18.20 30.85
C ALA A 288 9.53 -19.65 31.30
N ASN A 289 8.47 -20.30 30.81
CA ASN A 289 8.18 -21.70 31.11
C ASN A 289 9.23 -22.66 30.49
N GLU A 290 9.69 -22.39 29.26
CA GLU A 290 10.80 -23.13 28.63
C GLU A 290 12.10 -22.99 29.43
N LEU A 291 12.40 -21.81 29.97
CA LEU A 291 13.56 -21.61 30.85
C LEU A 291 13.42 -22.38 32.17
N LYS A 292 12.24 -22.37 32.79
CA LYS A 292 11.96 -23.12 34.03
C LYS A 292 12.09 -24.64 33.83
N THR A 293 11.54 -25.18 32.75
CA THR A 293 11.65 -26.61 32.41
C THR A 293 13.09 -27.01 32.11
N LYS A 294 13.85 -26.20 31.35
CA LYS A 294 15.30 -26.43 31.14
C LYS A 294 16.09 -26.41 32.45
N LYS A 295 15.81 -25.49 33.37
CA LYS A 295 16.45 -25.46 34.70
C LYS A 295 16.11 -26.72 35.52
N LYS A 296 14.85 -27.16 35.52
CA LYS A 296 14.41 -28.38 36.22
C LYS A 296 15.05 -29.64 35.61
N ALA A 297 15.15 -29.73 34.28
CA ALA A 297 15.84 -30.84 33.61
C ALA A 297 17.33 -30.88 33.95
N LYS A 298 18.00 -29.71 33.99
CA LYS A 298 19.42 -29.63 34.40
C LYS A 298 19.63 -30.05 35.86
N SER A 299 18.76 -29.66 36.79
CA SER A 299 18.89 -30.06 38.20
C SER A 299 18.63 -31.56 38.43
N VAL A 300 17.65 -32.13 37.72
CA VAL A 300 17.39 -33.58 37.74
C VAL A 300 18.57 -34.36 37.15
N ALA A 301 19.14 -33.90 36.04
CA ALA A 301 20.34 -34.51 35.45
C ALA A 301 21.56 -34.43 36.39
N ALA A 302 21.73 -33.31 37.11
CA ALA A 302 22.80 -33.15 38.09
C ALA A 302 22.63 -34.13 39.28
N LYS A 303 21.41 -34.25 39.84
CA LYS A 303 21.11 -35.22 40.91
C LYS A 303 21.32 -36.67 40.47
N LYS A 304 20.97 -37.01 39.23
CA LYS A 304 21.19 -38.37 38.70
C LYS A 304 22.69 -38.68 38.54
N LYS A 305 23.49 -37.69 38.11
CA LYS A 305 24.95 -37.81 38.03
C LYS A 305 25.59 -37.97 39.41
N THR A 306 25.21 -37.18 40.42
CA THR A 306 25.76 -37.31 41.78
C THR A 306 25.38 -38.63 42.43
N ALA A 307 24.13 -39.09 42.27
CA ALA A 307 23.70 -40.41 42.76
C ALA A 307 24.47 -41.57 42.10
N SER A 308 24.76 -41.48 40.78
CA SER A 308 25.58 -42.48 40.09
C SER A 308 27.04 -42.50 40.59
N LYS A 309 27.60 -41.32 40.92
CA LYS A 309 28.96 -41.18 41.45
C LYS A 309 29.06 -41.73 42.88
N ALA A 310 28.03 -41.49 43.71
CA ALA A 310 27.93 -42.06 45.06
C ALA A 310 27.83 -43.59 45.04
N LYS A 311 26.98 -44.17 44.16
CA LYS A 311 26.88 -45.63 43.98
C LYS A 311 28.19 -46.27 43.48
N LYS A 312 28.94 -45.57 42.64
CA LYS A 312 30.26 -46.05 42.15
C LYS A 312 31.33 -45.96 43.25
N SER A 313 31.23 -44.97 44.13
CA SER A 313 32.08 -44.83 45.31
C SER A 313 31.83 -45.92 46.34
N THR A 314 30.57 -46.18 46.71
CA THR A 314 30.21 -47.23 47.67
C THR A 314 30.59 -48.63 47.18
N LYS A 315 30.42 -48.91 45.88
CA LYS A 315 30.87 -50.17 45.29
C LYS A 315 32.41 -50.34 45.31
N LYS A 316 33.16 -49.23 45.27
CA LYS A 316 34.62 -49.24 45.34
C LYS A 316 35.12 -49.41 46.78
N THR A 317 34.42 -48.85 47.78
CA THR A 317 34.74 -49.08 49.20
C THR A 317 34.40 -50.50 49.64
N LEU A 318 33.27 -51.08 49.22
CA LEU A 318 32.95 -52.49 49.52
C LEU A 318 34.03 -53.44 48.97
N LYS A 319 34.43 -53.29 47.70
CA LYS A 319 35.52 -54.08 47.12
C LYS A 319 36.85 -53.97 47.89
N LYS A 320 37.14 -52.81 48.47
CA LYS A 320 38.40 -52.56 49.21
C LYS A 320 38.37 -53.10 50.64
N VAL A 321 37.18 -53.42 51.16
CA VAL A 321 36.99 -54.08 52.46
C VAL A 321 37.13 -55.60 52.27
N ASP A 322 36.56 -56.15 51.19
CA ASP A 322 36.70 -57.58 50.86
C ASP A 322 38.16 -57.97 50.56
N GLU A 323 38.92 -57.10 49.91
CA GLU A 323 40.35 -57.31 49.56
C GLU A 323 41.31 -57.19 50.77
N LYS A 324 40.82 -56.75 51.95
CA LYS A 324 41.59 -56.68 53.21
C LYS A 324 41.30 -57.84 54.16
N GLN A 325 40.35 -58.72 53.82
CA GLN A 325 39.96 -59.88 54.62
C GLN A 325 40.38 -61.23 53.99
N SER A 326 41.08 -61.18 52.85
CA SER A 326 41.90 -62.28 52.30
C SER A 326 43.37 -61.93 52.51
#